data_AF-A0A2T0GYF5-F1
#
_entry.id   AF-A0A2T0GYF5-F1
#
_cell.length_a   1.000
_cell.length_b   1.000
_cell.length_c   1.000
_cell.angle_alpha   90.00
_cell.angle_beta   90.00
_cell.angle_gamma   90.00
#
_symmetry.space_group_name_H-M   'P 1'
#
loop_
_entity.id
_entity.type
_entity.pdbx_description
1 polymer ?
#
loop_
_entity_poly.entity_id
_entity_poly.type
_entity_poly.pdbx_seq_one_letter_code
_entity_poly.pdbx_strand_id
1 'polypeptide(L)'
;MAKDYYGILGVSKDATQDQIKRAYRKLARELHPDVNKEEGAQERFREVSTAYEVLSDPKKRQVVDLGGDPMDNGGGAAGARAGGDPFAGFGGLGDIMDAFFGGGAGGAAGRGPRSRVQQGSDALLRLELTLEECARGVNRDVTVDTAVVCDACQGGGSSAGTAPSTCDTCDGRGEIQSVQRSFLGQVMTSRPCPVCRGFGEVITDPCQQCGGDGRVRSRRTITVKIPAGVGDGMRVRLAGEGEVGPGGGPAGDLFVEVEEQPHERFVRDGADLHCTVQVPMTAAALGTVVTIETLEGEEELTVEPGTQPGTEYVLDGQGLPKLRSNGRVSGHGDLHVHLDVVVPTKLDEHQADLLRQLASSRGEEQPEPTVSASGNGHRGGIFSRFRGFGHR
;
A
#
# COMPACT_ATOMS: atom_id res chain seq x y z
N MET A 1 8.74 24.73 -39.70
CA MET A 1 9.75 25.78 -39.44
C MET A 1 10.17 25.56 -38.00
N ALA A 2 11.43 25.22 -37.73
CA ALA A 2 11.86 24.78 -36.39
C ALA A 2 11.61 25.89 -35.35
N LYS A 3 10.95 25.58 -34.25
CA LYS A 3 10.67 26.54 -33.16
C LYS A 3 11.98 26.94 -32.47
N ASP A 4 12.14 28.23 -32.18
CA ASP A 4 13.31 28.73 -31.44
C ASP A 4 13.11 28.60 -29.92
N TYR A 5 13.38 27.40 -29.39
CA TYR A 5 13.23 27.10 -27.97
C TYR A 5 14.14 27.93 -27.06
N TYR A 6 15.32 28.32 -27.56
CA TYR A 6 16.26 29.19 -26.84
C TYR A 6 15.73 30.62 -26.76
N GLY A 7 15.18 31.12 -27.87
CA GLY A 7 14.49 32.40 -27.93
C GLY A 7 13.27 32.47 -26.99
N ILE A 8 12.47 31.41 -26.91
CA ILE A 8 11.29 31.33 -26.01
C ILE A 8 11.70 31.45 -24.54
N LEU A 9 12.81 30.83 -24.13
CA LEU A 9 13.33 30.94 -22.77
C LEU A 9 14.21 32.20 -22.56
N GLY A 10 14.49 32.97 -23.62
CA GLY A 10 15.33 34.16 -23.57
C GLY A 10 16.80 33.88 -23.23
N VAL A 11 17.32 32.72 -23.61
CA VAL A 11 18.69 32.26 -23.31
C VAL A 11 19.51 32.04 -24.58
N SER A 12 20.83 32.12 -24.48
CA SER A 12 21.75 31.78 -25.58
C SER A 12 21.69 30.29 -25.92
N LYS A 13 22.00 29.92 -27.17
CA LYS A 13 22.16 28.51 -27.60
C LYS A 13 23.25 27.78 -26.81
N ASP A 14 24.28 28.52 -26.37
CA ASP A 14 25.36 27.99 -25.53
C ASP A 14 25.00 27.91 -24.04
N ALA A 15 23.75 28.17 -23.66
CA ALA A 15 23.35 28.20 -22.26
C ALA A 15 23.52 26.83 -21.57
N THR A 16 24.04 26.85 -20.34
CA THR A 16 24.16 25.65 -19.51
C THR A 16 22.78 25.19 -19.02
N GLN A 17 22.65 23.93 -18.62
CA GLN A 17 21.40 23.40 -18.03
C GLN A 17 20.90 24.23 -16.84
N ASP A 18 21.83 24.71 -16.01
CA ASP A 18 21.49 25.56 -14.86
C ASP A 18 20.95 26.93 -15.28
N GLN A 19 21.47 27.51 -16.37
CA GLN A 19 20.96 28.77 -16.92
C GLN A 19 19.55 28.59 -17.51
N ILE A 20 19.32 27.49 -18.21
CA ILE A 20 18.00 27.11 -18.76
C ILE A 20 16.97 26.92 -17.63
N LYS A 21 17.35 26.20 -16.56
CA LYS A 21 16.50 25.97 -15.39
C LYS A 21 16.20 27.26 -14.62
N ARG A 22 17.17 28.18 -14.52
CA ARG A 22 16.96 29.50 -13.88
C ARG A 22 16.03 30.38 -14.71
N ALA A 23 16.21 30.42 -16.02
CA ALA A 23 15.35 31.17 -16.93
C ALA A 23 13.90 30.67 -16.88
N TYR A 24 13.69 29.34 -16.93
CA TYR A 24 12.38 28.72 -16.77
C TYR A 24 11.71 29.10 -15.45
N ARG A 25 12.40 28.98 -14.31
CA ARG A 25 11.83 29.31 -12.99
C ARG A 25 11.42 30.77 -12.86
N LYS A 26 12.16 31.68 -13.52
CA LYS A 26 11.83 33.11 -13.54
C LYS A 26 10.54 33.34 -14.35
N LEU A 27 10.51 32.87 -15.59
CA LEU A 27 9.35 33.02 -16.48
C LEU A 27 8.10 32.29 -15.97
N ALA A 28 8.26 31.11 -15.37
CA ALA A 28 7.15 30.34 -14.80
C ALA A 28 6.49 31.03 -13.60
N ARG A 29 7.24 31.85 -12.85
CA ARG A 29 6.69 32.65 -11.75
C ARG A 29 6.00 33.91 -12.26
N GLU A 30 6.55 34.54 -13.31
CA GLU A 30 6.01 35.74 -13.94
C GLU A 30 4.73 35.46 -14.76
N LEU A 31 4.61 34.26 -15.33
CA LEU A 31 3.51 33.84 -16.20
C LEU A 31 2.54 32.86 -15.51
N HIS A 32 2.66 32.64 -14.20
CA HIS A 32 1.78 31.72 -13.47
C HIS A 32 0.33 32.25 -13.48
N PRO A 33 -0.68 31.41 -13.78
CA PRO A 33 -2.07 31.84 -13.90
C PRO A 33 -2.65 32.46 -12.62
N ASP A 34 -2.13 32.08 -11.45
CA ASP A 34 -2.55 32.68 -10.18
C ASP A 34 -1.94 34.06 -9.91
N VAL A 35 -0.83 34.40 -10.58
CA VAL A 35 -0.06 35.64 -10.36
C VAL A 35 -0.31 36.65 -11.49
N ASN A 36 -0.48 36.17 -12.73
CA ASN A 36 -0.69 37.00 -13.91
C ASN A 36 -2.01 36.64 -14.60
N LYS A 37 -2.94 37.61 -14.65
CA LYS A 37 -4.30 37.47 -15.22
C LYS A 37 -4.47 38.17 -16.57
N GLU A 38 -3.37 38.54 -17.24
CA GLU A 38 -3.42 39.14 -18.58
C GLU A 38 -3.86 38.13 -19.65
N GLU A 39 -4.60 38.59 -20.65
CA GLU A 39 -4.99 37.78 -21.81
C GLU A 39 -3.74 37.34 -22.59
N GLY A 40 -3.50 36.01 -22.65
CA GLY A 40 -2.33 35.42 -23.32
C GLY A 40 -1.20 34.95 -22.40
N ALA A 41 -1.25 35.22 -21.09
CA ALA A 41 -0.24 34.74 -20.14
C ALA A 41 -0.20 33.20 -20.05
N GLN A 42 -1.36 32.54 -20.14
CA GLN A 42 -1.47 31.08 -20.12
C GLN A 42 -0.85 30.42 -21.36
N GLU A 43 -0.99 31.03 -22.53
CA GLU A 43 -0.42 30.52 -23.78
C GLU A 43 1.10 30.63 -23.76
N ARG A 44 1.63 31.79 -23.32
CA ARG A 44 3.07 31.99 -23.10
C ARG A 44 3.64 31.06 -22.05
N PHE A 45 2.90 30.78 -20.97
CA PHE A 45 3.32 29.81 -19.97
C PHE A 45 3.46 28.41 -20.56
N ARG A 46 2.50 27.97 -21.40
CA ARG A 46 2.58 26.68 -22.10
C ARG A 46 3.79 26.62 -23.02
N GLU A 47 4.07 27.66 -23.80
CA GLU A 47 5.25 27.74 -24.67
C GLU A 47 6.57 27.63 -23.90
N VAL A 48 6.68 28.34 -22.77
CA VAL A 48 7.84 28.32 -21.88
C VAL A 48 8.03 26.94 -21.24
N SER A 49 6.95 26.28 -20.82
CA SER A 49 6.98 24.91 -20.30
C SER A 49 7.44 23.91 -21.36
N THR A 50 6.92 24.02 -22.59
CA THR A 50 7.36 23.17 -23.71
C THR A 50 8.83 23.39 -24.05
N ALA A 51 9.30 24.64 -24.08
CA ALA A 51 10.71 24.94 -24.34
C ALA A 51 11.64 24.38 -23.25
N TYR A 52 11.22 24.44 -21.98
CA TYR A 52 11.98 23.83 -20.89
C TYR A 52 12.00 22.30 -20.97
N GLU A 53 10.89 21.66 -21.30
CA GLU A 53 10.84 20.20 -21.47
C GLU A 53 11.83 19.73 -22.55
N VAL A 54 11.86 20.42 -23.69
CA VAL A 54 12.76 20.12 -24.81
C VAL A 54 14.23 20.37 -24.44
N LEU A 55 14.55 21.49 -23.78
CA LEU A 55 15.94 21.88 -23.50
C LEU A 55 16.51 21.27 -22.21
N SER A 56 15.65 20.72 -21.33
CA SER A 56 16.07 20.04 -20.10
C SER A 56 16.51 18.60 -20.33
N ASP A 57 16.01 17.93 -21.37
CA ASP A 57 16.46 16.60 -21.78
C ASP A 57 17.68 16.70 -22.71
N PRO A 58 18.85 16.13 -22.36
CA PRO A 58 20.04 16.16 -23.19
C PRO A 58 19.84 15.63 -24.62
N LYS A 59 19.00 14.62 -24.82
CA LYS A 59 18.73 14.00 -26.12
C LYS A 59 17.85 14.89 -26.99
N LYS A 60 16.79 15.48 -26.42
CA LYS A 60 15.89 16.41 -27.14
C LYS A 60 16.62 17.71 -27.49
N ARG A 61 17.45 18.22 -26.57
CA ARG A 61 18.33 19.38 -26.83
C ARG A 61 19.26 19.14 -28.01
N GLN A 62 19.87 17.97 -28.11
CA GLN A 62 20.77 17.64 -29.21
C GLN A 62 20.05 17.69 -30.58
N VAL A 63 18.78 17.29 -30.65
CA VAL A 63 17.97 17.40 -31.87
C VAL A 63 17.74 18.87 -32.26
N VAL A 64 17.47 19.73 -31.28
CA VAL A 64 17.33 21.19 -31.49
C VAL A 64 18.65 21.83 -31.94
N ASP A 65 19.77 21.43 -31.33
CA ASP A 65 21.11 21.92 -31.67
C ASP A 65 21.52 21.52 -33.11
N LEU A 66 21.03 20.37 -33.59
CA LEU A 66 21.20 19.91 -34.97
C LEU A 66 20.20 20.54 -35.97
N GLY A 67 19.34 21.47 -35.50
CA GLY A 67 18.36 22.18 -36.32
C GLY A 67 17.06 21.43 -36.59
N GLY A 68 16.80 20.33 -35.87
CA GLY A 68 15.55 19.58 -35.93
C GLY A 68 14.54 20.01 -34.85
N ASP A 69 13.29 19.57 -35.00
CA ASP A 69 12.23 19.79 -34.01
C ASP A 69 11.82 18.44 -33.38
N PRO A 70 12.14 18.19 -32.10
CA PRO A 70 11.83 16.93 -31.43
C PRO A 70 10.33 16.72 -31.14
N MET A 71 9.47 17.71 -31.43
CA MET A 71 8.02 17.63 -31.29
C MET A 71 7.28 17.50 -32.63
N ASP A 72 7.98 17.53 -33.76
CA ASP A 72 7.36 17.43 -35.09
C ASP A 72 7.17 15.95 -35.50
N ASN A 73 5.95 15.44 -35.39
CA ASN A 73 5.55 14.06 -35.73
C ASN A 73 5.12 13.91 -37.22
N GLY A 74 5.71 14.69 -38.12
CA GLY A 74 5.47 14.67 -39.57
C GLY A 74 6.47 13.81 -40.33
N GLY A 75 6.02 12.73 -40.97
CA GLY A 75 6.86 11.68 -41.56
C GLY A 75 7.79 12.10 -42.70
N GLY A 76 8.97 11.45 -42.76
CA GLY A 76 9.85 11.44 -43.92
C GLY A 76 11.35 11.33 -43.61
N ALA A 77 11.82 10.09 -43.41
CA ALA A 77 13.19 9.58 -43.63
C ALA A 77 14.40 10.43 -43.22
N ALA A 78 15.11 10.01 -42.15
CA ALA A 78 16.48 9.48 -42.23
C ALA A 78 17.13 9.38 -40.82
N GLY A 79 17.29 8.15 -40.33
CA GLY A 79 18.37 7.80 -39.39
C GLY A 79 18.13 8.12 -37.91
N ALA A 80 18.49 7.14 -37.08
CA ALA A 80 18.70 7.24 -35.63
C ALA A 80 17.44 7.30 -34.74
N ARG A 81 17.05 6.10 -34.29
CA ARG A 81 16.86 5.75 -32.86
C ARG A 81 16.83 6.94 -31.88
N ALA A 82 15.63 7.39 -31.54
CA ALA A 82 15.31 7.98 -30.24
C ALA A 82 13.80 7.85 -30.02
N GLY A 83 13.33 6.62 -29.82
CA GLY A 83 11.93 6.35 -29.50
C GLY A 83 11.59 6.86 -28.11
N GLY A 84 10.88 7.99 -28.07
CA GLY A 84 10.12 8.47 -26.93
C GLY A 84 8.79 8.97 -27.46
N ASP A 85 7.86 8.05 -27.73
CA ASP A 85 6.52 8.38 -28.20
C ASP A 85 5.64 8.94 -27.05
N PRO A 86 4.71 9.88 -27.35
CA PRO A 86 4.18 10.89 -26.45
C PRO A 86 2.85 10.51 -25.79
N PHE A 87 2.60 9.21 -25.57
CA PHE A 87 1.34 8.70 -25.02
C PHE A 87 1.48 8.02 -23.64
N ALA A 88 2.50 8.39 -22.87
CA ALA A 88 2.73 7.90 -21.50
C ALA A 88 1.75 8.48 -20.43
N GLY A 89 0.52 8.83 -20.83
CA GLY A 89 -0.50 9.45 -19.96
C GLY A 89 -1.76 8.60 -19.72
N PHE A 90 -1.92 7.45 -20.38
CA PHE A 90 -3.02 6.52 -20.11
C PHE A 90 -2.45 5.16 -19.70
N GLY A 91 -2.50 4.87 -18.40
CA GLY A 91 -2.08 3.60 -17.84
C GLY A 91 -2.85 2.43 -18.48
N GLY A 92 -2.11 1.37 -18.83
CA GLY A 92 -2.69 0.07 -19.16
C GLY A 92 -2.24 -0.60 -20.47
N LEU A 93 -1.46 0.05 -21.33
CA LEU A 93 -1.01 -0.55 -22.60
C LEU A 93 0.51 -0.79 -22.71
N GLY A 94 1.32 -0.25 -21.80
CA GLY A 94 2.78 -0.47 -21.78
C GLY A 94 3.16 -1.94 -21.57
N ASP A 95 2.41 -2.67 -20.74
CA ASP A 95 2.69 -4.07 -20.42
C ASP A 95 2.36 -5.03 -21.59
N ILE A 96 1.43 -4.61 -22.47
CA ILE A 96 1.03 -5.37 -23.67
C ILE A 96 2.00 -5.11 -24.82
N MET A 97 2.55 -3.89 -24.92
CA MET A 97 3.55 -3.55 -25.93
C MET A 97 4.97 -4.02 -25.55
N ASP A 98 5.31 -4.12 -24.25
CA ASP A 98 6.54 -4.78 -23.80
C ASP A 98 6.50 -6.30 -23.98
N ALA A 99 5.31 -6.92 -23.84
CA ALA A 99 5.12 -8.35 -24.15
C ALA A 99 5.22 -8.68 -25.64
N PHE A 100 4.96 -7.70 -26.53
CA PHE A 100 4.89 -7.92 -27.98
C PHE A 100 6.06 -7.30 -28.78
N PHE A 101 6.72 -6.26 -28.26
CA PHE A 101 7.78 -5.48 -28.95
C PHE A 101 9.03 -5.21 -28.09
N GLY A 102 9.14 -5.74 -26.86
CA GLY A 102 10.28 -5.60 -25.95
C GLY A 102 11.53 -6.45 -26.28
N GLY A 103 11.74 -6.81 -27.54
CA GLY A 103 12.87 -7.66 -28.00
C GLY A 103 14.06 -6.91 -28.61
N GLY A 104 14.20 -5.60 -28.36
CA GLY A 104 14.97 -4.70 -29.22
C GLY A 104 16.26 -4.11 -28.65
N ALA A 105 17.17 -4.91 -28.06
CA ALA A 105 18.62 -4.62 -27.93
C ALA A 105 19.41 -5.67 -27.11
N GLY A 106 18.82 -6.83 -26.78
CA GLY A 106 19.50 -7.94 -26.09
C GLY A 106 18.86 -9.33 -26.29
N GLY A 107 17.91 -9.47 -27.22
CA GLY A 107 17.03 -10.65 -27.32
C GLY A 107 17.02 -11.28 -28.70
N ALA A 108 18.09 -12.00 -29.04
CA ALA A 108 18.08 -13.03 -30.10
C ALA A 108 18.98 -14.22 -29.76
N ALA A 109 19.44 -14.33 -28.50
CA ALA A 109 19.77 -15.61 -27.93
C ALA A 109 18.42 -16.22 -27.53
N GLY A 110 18.04 -17.34 -28.17
CA GLY A 110 16.80 -18.05 -27.84
C GLY A 110 16.67 -18.18 -26.33
N ARG A 111 15.52 -17.80 -25.79
CA ARG A 111 15.24 -17.94 -24.36
C ARG A 111 15.37 -19.44 -24.09
N GLY A 112 16.47 -19.83 -23.43
CA GLY A 112 16.79 -21.22 -23.18
C GLY A 112 15.65 -21.94 -22.45
N PRO A 113 15.72 -23.28 -22.34
CA PRO A 113 14.70 -24.06 -21.66
C PRO A 113 14.43 -23.49 -20.26
N ARG A 114 13.16 -23.49 -19.86
CA ARG A 114 12.76 -23.11 -18.50
C ARG A 114 13.37 -24.11 -17.52
N SER A 115 13.90 -23.63 -16.40
CA SER A 115 14.34 -24.52 -15.32
C SER A 115 13.16 -25.32 -14.78
N ARG A 116 13.36 -26.60 -14.43
CA ARG A 116 12.38 -27.39 -13.67
C ARG A 116 12.29 -26.93 -12.22
N VAL A 117 13.42 -26.46 -11.68
CA VAL A 117 13.53 -25.86 -10.34
C VAL A 117 13.07 -24.42 -10.45
N GLN A 118 11.91 -24.11 -9.88
CA GLN A 118 11.31 -22.78 -9.87
C GLN A 118 11.14 -22.31 -8.42
N GLN A 119 11.11 -20.99 -8.20
CA GLN A 119 10.83 -20.46 -6.87
C GLN A 119 9.37 -20.75 -6.49
N GLY A 120 9.16 -21.03 -5.21
CA GLY A 120 7.86 -21.16 -4.59
C GLY A 120 7.04 -19.88 -4.63
N SER A 121 5.72 -20.04 -4.52
CA SER A 121 4.82 -18.91 -4.38
C SER A 121 4.74 -18.47 -2.92
N ASP A 122 4.62 -17.16 -2.72
CA ASP A 122 4.34 -16.59 -1.42
C ASP A 122 2.91 -16.92 -1.00
N ALA A 123 2.69 -17.08 0.30
CA ALA A 123 1.38 -17.32 0.89
C ALA A 123 0.97 -16.15 1.78
N LEU A 124 -0.33 -15.82 1.80
CA LEU A 124 -0.91 -14.83 2.70
C LEU A 124 -1.92 -15.53 3.60
N LEU A 125 -1.75 -15.38 4.90
CA LEU A 125 -2.63 -15.90 5.93
C LEU A 125 -3.14 -14.74 6.77
N ARG A 126 -4.44 -14.72 7.08
CA ARG A 126 -5.01 -13.77 8.03
C ARG A 126 -5.08 -14.40 9.41
N LEU A 127 -4.70 -13.65 10.41
CA LEU A 127 -4.77 -14.05 11.80
C LEU A 127 -5.51 -12.99 12.60
N GLU A 128 -6.66 -13.40 13.12
CA GLU A 128 -7.47 -12.56 14.00
C GLU A 128 -6.82 -12.49 15.39
N LEU A 129 -6.65 -11.28 15.91
CA LEU A 129 -6.10 -11.03 17.24
C LEU A 129 -6.99 -10.10 18.05
N THR A 130 -7.04 -10.30 19.36
CA THR A 130 -7.69 -9.34 20.26
C THR A 130 -6.77 -8.16 20.57
N LEU A 131 -7.34 -7.06 21.08
CA LEU A 131 -6.59 -5.87 21.47
C LEU A 131 -5.52 -6.17 22.52
N GLU A 132 -5.81 -7.06 23.49
CA GLU A 132 -4.87 -7.49 24.52
C GLU A 132 -3.70 -8.32 23.98
N GLU A 133 -3.96 -9.11 22.93
CA GLU A 133 -2.91 -9.86 22.22
C GLU A 133 -2.04 -8.91 21.40
N CYS A 134 -2.64 -7.92 20.74
CA CYS A 134 -1.91 -6.84 20.07
C CYS A 134 -1.06 -6.04 21.05
N ALA A 135 -1.56 -5.77 22.27
CA ALA A 135 -0.84 -5.04 23.31
C ALA A 135 0.39 -5.79 23.82
N ARG A 136 0.26 -7.09 24.13
CA ARG A 136 1.35 -7.88 24.74
C ARG A 136 2.25 -8.58 23.73
N GLY A 137 1.78 -8.78 22.51
CA GLY A 137 2.36 -9.72 21.56
C GLY A 137 2.07 -11.16 21.95
N VAL A 138 2.04 -12.05 20.97
CA VAL A 138 1.68 -13.46 21.18
C VAL A 138 2.48 -14.37 20.24
N ASN A 139 2.76 -15.59 20.69
CA ASN A 139 3.21 -16.68 19.82
C ASN A 139 1.99 -17.55 19.51
N ARG A 140 1.59 -17.61 18.24
CA ARG A 140 0.45 -18.41 17.78
C ARG A 140 0.92 -19.50 16.83
N ASP A 141 0.52 -20.73 17.09
CA ASP A 141 0.73 -21.84 16.16
C ASP A 141 -0.36 -21.79 15.09
N VAL A 142 0.04 -21.62 13.84
CA VAL A 142 -0.88 -21.64 12.71
C VAL A 142 -0.61 -22.82 11.82
N THR A 143 -1.68 -23.54 11.50
CA THR A 143 -1.64 -24.67 10.60
C THR A 143 -1.92 -24.20 9.17
N VAL A 144 -0.95 -24.39 8.27
CA VAL A 144 -1.03 -24.03 6.86
C VAL A 144 -0.98 -25.28 5.99
N ASP A 145 -1.86 -25.33 4.99
CA ASP A 145 -1.81 -26.34 3.94
C ASP A 145 -0.90 -25.79 2.82
N THR A 146 0.31 -26.34 2.70
CA THR A 146 1.37 -25.82 1.81
C THR A 146 2.00 -26.94 1.00
N ALA A 147 2.76 -26.60 -0.04
CA ALA A 147 3.58 -27.57 -0.76
C ALA A 147 4.94 -27.72 -0.07
N VAL A 148 5.33 -28.96 0.23
CA VAL A 148 6.63 -29.32 0.81
C VAL A 148 7.45 -30.13 -0.16
N VAL A 149 8.77 -30.15 0.01
CA VAL A 149 9.65 -31.01 -0.80
C VAL A 149 9.20 -32.46 -0.66
N CYS A 150 9.12 -33.19 -1.77
CA CYS A 150 8.76 -34.60 -1.74
C CYS A 150 9.89 -35.41 -1.11
N ASP A 151 9.63 -36.09 0.01
CA ASP A 151 10.66 -36.88 0.71
C ASP A 151 11.21 -38.04 -0.14
N ALA A 152 10.37 -38.70 -0.95
CA ALA A 152 10.78 -39.85 -1.77
C ALA A 152 11.78 -39.51 -2.88
N CYS A 153 11.69 -38.33 -3.50
CA CYS A 153 12.58 -37.92 -4.60
C CYS A 153 13.44 -36.70 -4.27
N GLN A 154 13.33 -36.16 -3.05
CA GLN A 154 14.07 -34.99 -2.56
C GLN A 154 14.05 -33.80 -3.54
N GLY A 155 12.89 -33.54 -4.17
CA GLY A 155 12.74 -32.45 -5.14
C GLY A 155 12.98 -32.82 -6.61
N GLY A 156 13.71 -33.90 -6.90
CA GLY A 156 14.12 -34.25 -8.27
C GLY A 156 13.00 -34.67 -9.23
N GLY A 157 11.79 -34.96 -8.73
CA GLY A 157 10.62 -35.34 -9.52
C GLY A 157 10.70 -36.72 -10.20
N SER A 158 11.86 -37.36 -10.20
CA SER A 158 12.09 -38.68 -10.80
C SER A 158 12.10 -39.77 -9.73
N SER A 159 11.90 -41.03 -10.13
CA SER A 159 12.05 -42.17 -9.23
C SER A 159 13.49 -42.27 -8.68
N ALA A 160 13.68 -43.02 -7.59
CA ALA A 160 15.00 -43.14 -6.96
C ALA A 160 16.05 -43.70 -7.93
N GLY A 161 17.12 -42.95 -8.15
CA GLY A 161 18.24 -43.34 -9.03
C GLY A 161 18.02 -43.09 -10.52
N THR A 162 16.89 -42.51 -10.92
CA THR A 162 16.66 -42.05 -12.29
C THR A 162 16.80 -40.52 -12.37
N ALA A 163 17.16 -40.03 -13.56
CA ALA A 163 17.33 -38.61 -13.82
C ALA A 163 16.57 -38.21 -15.10
N PRO A 164 16.16 -36.94 -15.24
CA PRO A 164 15.59 -36.44 -16.47
C PRO A 164 16.55 -36.66 -17.65
N SER A 165 16.01 -37.06 -18.79
CA SER A 165 16.77 -37.17 -20.04
C SER A 165 16.54 -35.94 -20.92
N THR A 166 17.51 -35.61 -21.77
CA THR A 166 17.34 -34.54 -22.77
C THR A 166 16.18 -34.88 -23.72
N CYS A 167 15.37 -33.88 -24.06
CA CYS A 167 14.20 -34.07 -24.90
C CYS A 167 14.60 -34.23 -26.37
N ASP A 168 14.36 -35.42 -26.95
CA ASP A 168 14.67 -35.74 -28.34
C ASP A 168 13.90 -34.90 -29.38
N THR A 169 12.76 -34.30 -29.00
CA THR A 169 11.95 -33.49 -29.93
C THR A 169 12.50 -32.08 -30.14
N CYS A 170 13.22 -31.54 -29.16
CA CYS A 170 13.76 -30.19 -29.21
C CYS A 170 15.28 -30.15 -28.97
N ASP A 171 15.93 -31.30 -28.83
CA ASP A 171 17.35 -31.46 -28.51
C ASP A 171 17.80 -30.59 -27.32
N GLY A 172 16.99 -30.57 -26.26
CA GLY A 172 17.28 -29.76 -25.07
C GLY A 172 16.91 -28.27 -25.19
N ARG A 173 16.45 -27.78 -26.34
CA ARG A 173 16.19 -26.35 -26.56
C ARG A 173 14.93 -25.83 -25.87
N GLY A 174 14.01 -26.70 -25.48
CA GLY A 174 12.74 -26.33 -24.82
C GLY A 174 11.69 -25.75 -25.76
N GLU A 175 12.06 -25.23 -26.91
CA GLU A 175 11.16 -24.73 -27.96
C GLU A 175 11.37 -25.45 -29.29
N ILE A 176 10.33 -25.48 -30.12
CA ILE A 176 10.39 -25.93 -31.51
C ILE A 176 9.99 -24.76 -32.43
N GLN A 177 10.74 -24.58 -33.51
CA GLN A 177 10.45 -23.55 -34.51
C GLN A 177 9.53 -24.14 -35.59
N SER A 178 8.41 -23.47 -35.85
CA SER A 178 7.53 -23.77 -36.97
C SER A 178 7.62 -22.67 -38.02
N VAL A 179 7.94 -23.05 -39.26
CA VAL A 179 7.91 -22.13 -40.40
C VAL A 179 6.48 -22.09 -40.94
N GLN A 180 5.80 -20.96 -40.78
CA GLN A 180 4.50 -20.71 -41.40
C GLN A 180 4.71 -19.85 -42.66
N ARG A 181 4.25 -20.35 -43.81
CA ARG A 181 4.25 -19.58 -45.06
C ARG A 181 3.07 -18.61 -45.03
N SER A 182 3.37 -17.31 -44.99
CA SER A 182 2.38 -16.24 -45.06
C SER A 182 2.43 -15.57 -46.44
N PHE A 183 1.43 -14.73 -46.75
CA PHE A 183 1.41 -13.95 -47.99
C PHE A 183 2.56 -12.91 -48.07
N LEU A 184 3.19 -12.57 -46.92
CA LEU A 184 4.32 -11.64 -46.80
C LEU A 184 5.69 -12.35 -46.78
N GLY A 185 5.73 -13.68 -46.92
CA GLY A 185 6.95 -14.48 -46.85
C GLY A 185 6.91 -15.55 -45.74
N GLN A 186 8.05 -16.18 -45.50
CA GLN A 186 8.20 -17.19 -44.45
C GLN A 186 8.37 -16.52 -43.09
N VAL A 187 7.45 -16.78 -42.16
CA VAL A 187 7.55 -16.33 -40.77
C VAL A 187 7.89 -17.54 -39.92
N MET A 188 8.96 -17.45 -39.12
CA MET A 188 9.30 -18.47 -38.13
C MET A 188 8.67 -18.09 -36.80
N THR A 189 7.84 -18.98 -36.27
CA THR A 189 7.26 -18.84 -34.93
C THR A 189 7.87 -19.90 -34.03
N SER A 190 8.39 -19.51 -32.88
CA SER A 190 8.79 -20.47 -31.85
C SER A 190 7.60 -20.77 -30.93
N ARG A 191 7.46 -22.03 -30.55
CA ARG A 191 6.47 -22.49 -29.58
C ARG A 191 7.13 -23.43 -28.58
N PRO A 192 6.68 -23.47 -27.32
CA PRO A 192 7.16 -24.46 -26.36
C PRO A 192 7.04 -25.87 -26.93
N CYS A 193 8.08 -26.69 -26.76
CA CYS A 193 8.06 -28.08 -27.21
C CYS A 193 6.90 -28.83 -26.51
N PRO A 194 6.03 -29.54 -27.23
CA PRO A 194 4.86 -30.19 -26.63
C PRO A 194 5.22 -31.35 -25.69
N VAL A 195 6.40 -31.96 -25.87
CA VAL A 195 6.87 -33.11 -25.08
C VAL A 195 7.47 -32.65 -23.75
N CYS A 196 8.48 -31.77 -23.78
CA CYS A 196 9.11 -31.26 -22.56
C CYS A 196 8.44 -29.98 -22.01
N ARG A 197 7.40 -29.45 -22.66
CA ARG A 197 6.65 -28.25 -22.24
C ARG A 197 7.51 -27.01 -21.97
N GLY A 198 8.66 -26.89 -22.64
CA GLY A 198 9.58 -25.77 -22.40
C GLY A 198 10.80 -26.11 -21.55
N PHE A 199 10.85 -27.27 -20.89
CA PHE A 199 11.93 -27.61 -19.94
C PHE A 199 13.22 -28.13 -20.58
N GLY A 200 13.20 -28.50 -21.87
CA GLY A 200 14.36 -29.11 -22.55
C GLY A 200 14.65 -30.57 -22.13
N GLU A 201 14.11 -31.02 -21.01
CA GLU A 201 14.27 -32.38 -20.48
C GLU A 201 12.92 -33.06 -20.22
N VAL A 202 12.91 -34.39 -20.26
CA VAL A 202 11.73 -35.24 -19.99
C VAL A 202 12.04 -36.15 -18.80
N ILE A 203 11.12 -36.22 -17.84
CA ILE A 203 11.18 -37.21 -16.76
C ILE A 203 10.57 -38.49 -17.33
N THR A 204 11.40 -39.51 -17.56
CA THR A 204 10.97 -40.80 -18.11
C THR A 204 10.28 -41.68 -17.07
N ASP A 205 10.73 -41.61 -15.82
CA ASP A 205 10.18 -42.36 -14.70
C ASP A 205 9.81 -41.39 -13.55
N PRO A 206 8.57 -40.88 -13.52
CA PRO A 206 8.16 -39.90 -12.52
C PRO A 206 8.05 -40.53 -11.13
N CYS A 207 8.39 -39.76 -10.11
CA CYS A 207 8.19 -40.16 -8.73
C CYS A 207 6.70 -40.43 -8.45
N GLN A 208 6.40 -41.60 -7.87
CA GLN A 208 5.02 -42.04 -7.61
C GLN A 208 4.30 -41.17 -6.56
N GLN A 209 5.05 -40.50 -5.67
CA GLN A 209 4.47 -39.68 -4.60
C GLN A 209 4.10 -38.26 -5.08
N CYS A 210 4.90 -37.65 -5.97
CA CYS A 210 4.68 -36.28 -6.44
C CYS A 210 4.30 -36.17 -7.93
N GLY A 211 4.27 -37.29 -8.67
CA GLY A 211 3.90 -37.32 -10.08
C GLY A 211 4.82 -36.52 -11.01
N GLY A 212 6.06 -36.24 -10.59
CA GLY A 212 7.00 -35.43 -11.37
C GLY A 212 7.15 -33.97 -10.93
N ASP A 213 6.35 -33.49 -9.97
CA ASP A 213 6.38 -32.08 -9.54
C ASP A 213 7.52 -31.76 -8.56
N GLY A 214 8.10 -32.77 -7.91
CA GLY A 214 9.17 -32.60 -6.91
C GLY A 214 8.69 -32.12 -5.53
N ARG A 215 7.39 -31.84 -5.38
CA ARG A 215 6.76 -31.39 -4.14
C ARG A 215 5.41 -32.07 -3.93
N VAL A 216 4.95 -32.10 -2.69
CA VAL A 216 3.65 -32.68 -2.30
C VAL A 216 2.90 -31.72 -1.38
N ARG A 217 1.57 -31.75 -1.43
CA ARG A 217 0.75 -30.99 -0.48
C ARG A 217 0.84 -31.64 0.89
N SER A 218 1.13 -30.84 1.90
CA SER A 218 1.18 -31.28 3.30
C SER A 218 0.70 -30.18 4.22
N ARG A 219 0.16 -30.59 5.37
CA ARG A 219 -0.27 -29.70 6.43
C ARG A 219 0.88 -29.50 7.40
N ARG A 220 1.30 -28.25 7.61
CA ARG A 220 2.38 -27.88 8.52
C ARG A 220 1.88 -26.92 9.59
N THR A 221 2.33 -27.10 10.81
CA THR A 221 2.12 -26.13 11.88
C THR A 221 3.37 -25.27 12.02
N ILE A 222 3.18 -23.95 11.98
CA ILE A 222 4.24 -22.96 12.03
C ILE A 222 3.95 -22.02 13.20
N THR A 223 4.91 -21.86 14.10
CA THR A 223 4.80 -20.92 15.22
C THR A 223 5.13 -19.51 14.74
N VAL A 224 4.13 -18.65 14.74
CA VAL A 224 4.25 -17.24 14.34
C VAL A 224 4.44 -16.39 15.59
N LYS A 225 5.56 -15.67 15.65
CA LYS A 225 5.84 -14.71 16.72
C LYS A 225 5.37 -13.32 16.30
N ILE A 226 4.33 -12.83 16.97
CA ILE A 226 3.73 -11.54 16.69
C ILE A 226 4.25 -10.53 17.71
N PRO A 227 4.93 -9.46 17.29
CA PRO A 227 5.45 -8.47 18.22
C PRO A 227 4.30 -7.66 18.85
N ALA A 228 4.57 -7.14 20.05
CA ALA A 228 3.67 -6.20 20.70
C ALA A 228 3.53 -4.90 19.87
N GLY A 229 2.33 -4.33 19.86
CA GLY A 229 2.02 -3.10 19.14
C GLY A 229 1.66 -3.29 17.66
N VAL A 230 1.54 -4.53 17.17
CA VAL A 230 0.96 -4.77 15.84
C VAL A 230 -0.45 -4.20 15.77
N GLY A 231 -0.84 -3.70 14.61
CA GLY A 231 -2.19 -3.22 14.35
C GLY A 231 -2.79 -3.83 13.10
N ASP A 232 -4.04 -3.49 12.87
CA ASP A 232 -4.81 -3.98 11.74
C ASP A 232 -4.10 -3.75 10.39
N GLY A 233 -4.13 -4.78 9.54
CA GLY A 233 -3.49 -4.79 8.23
C GLY A 233 -1.95 -4.89 8.23
N MET A 234 -1.30 -4.91 9.40
CA MET A 234 0.15 -5.13 9.47
C MET A 234 0.50 -6.57 9.08
N ARG A 235 1.62 -6.73 8.36
CA ARG A 235 2.08 -8.04 7.86
C ARG A 235 3.40 -8.46 8.51
N VAL A 236 3.40 -9.64 9.10
CA VAL A 236 4.60 -10.32 9.61
C VAL A 236 5.10 -11.30 8.55
N ARG A 237 6.37 -11.18 8.16
CA ARG A 237 6.99 -12.05 7.15
C ARG A 237 7.77 -13.19 7.79
N LEU A 238 7.45 -14.41 7.40
CA LEU A 238 8.15 -15.64 7.75
C LEU A 238 8.90 -16.13 6.51
N ALA A 239 10.20 -15.85 6.47
CA ALA A 239 11.02 -16.13 5.30
C ALA A 239 11.19 -17.63 5.05
N GLY A 240 10.95 -18.09 3.82
CA GLY A 240 11.09 -19.49 3.44
C GLY A 240 10.01 -20.44 4.01
N GLU A 241 8.98 -19.91 4.65
CA GLU A 241 7.86 -20.69 5.21
C GLU A 241 6.64 -20.74 4.27
N GLY A 242 6.75 -20.18 3.05
CA GLY A 242 5.74 -20.26 2.00
C GLY A 242 5.71 -21.62 1.29
N GLU A 243 5.17 -21.66 0.08
CA GLU A 243 5.14 -22.90 -0.69
C GLU A 243 6.51 -23.24 -1.26
N VAL A 244 6.91 -24.51 -1.23
CA VAL A 244 8.07 -25.01 -1.98
C VAL A 244 7.77 -24.92 -3.48
N GLY A 245 8.73 -24.44 -4.27
CA GLY A 245 8.54 -24.32 -5.71
C GLY A 245 8.64 -25.65 -6.47
N PRO A 246 8.05 -25.74 -7.69
CA PRO A 246 8.18 -26.91 -8.54
C PRO A 246 9.64 -27.35 -8.73
N GLY A 247 9.86 -28.66 -8.89
CA GLY A 247 11.20 -29.25 -9.00
C GLY A 247 12.02 -29.16 -7.71
N GLY A 248 11.37 -28.98 -6.56
CA GLY A 248 12.04 -28.82 -5.26
C GLY A 248 12.81 -27.50 -5.14
N GLY A 249 12.35 -26.46 -5.83
CA GLY A 249 12.97 -25.14 -5.73
C GLY A 249 12.73 -24.46 -4.39
N PRO A 250 13.42 -23.33 -4.12
CA PRO A 250 13.36 -22.66 -2.85
C PRO A 250 11.92 -22.27 -2.51
N ALA A 251 11.57 -22.34 -1.22
CA ALA A 251 10.26 -21.92 -0.75
C ALA A 251 10.06 -20.41 -0.90
N GLY A 252 8.82 -20.01 -1.13
CA GLY A 252 8.39 -18.61 -1.00
C GLY A 252 8.34 -18.17 0.46
N ASP A 253 7.86 -16.96 0.69
CA ASP A 253 7.64 -16.40 2.02
C ASP A 253 6.17 -16.58 2.46
N LEU A 254 5.95 -16.75 3.76
CA LEU A 254 4.61 -16.70 4.35
C LEU A 254 4.41 -15.34 5.01
N PHE A 255 3.41 -14.59 4.54
CA PHE A 255 2.97 -13.34 5.13
C PHE A 255 1.75 -13.60 6.01
N VAL A 256 1.83 -13.17 7.27
CA VAL A 256 0.72 -13.22 8.21
C VAL A 256 0.21 -11.80 8.38
N GLU A 257 -0.98 -11.53 7.87
CA GLU A 257 -1.71 -10.28 8.03
C GLU A 257 -2.54 -10.33 9.30
N VAL A 258 -2.33 -9.34 10.18
CA VAL A 258 -3.09 -9.21 11.42
C VAL A 258 -4.42 -8.55 11.12
N GLU A 259 -5.50 -9.16 11.61
CA GLU A 259 -6.85 -8.62 11.60
C GLU A 259 -7.26 -8.36 13.05
N GLU A 260 -7.39 -7.09 13.43
CA GLU A 260 -7.71 -6.73 14.81
C GLU A 260 -9.21 -6.85 15.06
N GLN A 261 -9.59 -7.63 16.08
CA GLN A 261 -11.00 -7.75 16.46
C GLN A 261 -11.48 -6.46 17.13
N PRO A 262 -12.67 -5.94 16.76
CA PRO A 262 -13.27 -4.80 17.45
C PRO A 262 -13.43 -5.09 18.95
N HIS A 263 -12.95 -4.15 19.78
CA HIS A 263 -13.04 -4.28 21.23
C HIS A 263 -14.30 -3.57 21.77
N GLU A 264 -14.92 -4.13 22.82
CA GLU A 264 -16.19 -3.61 23.35
C GLU A 264 -16.06 -2.23 24.02
N ARG A 265 -14.92 -1.98 24.69
CA ARG A 265 -14.68 -0.75 25.48
C ARG A 265 -13.73 0.26 24.83
N PHE A 266 -12.93 -0.18 23.86
CA PHE A 266 -11.78 0.60 23.37
C PHE A 266 -11.83 0.72 21.86
N VAL A 267 -11.55 1.93 21.38
CA VAL A 267 -11.34 2.22 19.98
C VAL A 267 -9.89 2.63 19.82
N ARG A 268 -9.15 1.91 18.98
CA ARG A 268 -7.74 2.18 18.71
C ARG A 268 -7.58 3.29 17.66
N ASP A 269 -6.73 4.27 17.94
CA ASP A 269 -6.20 5.22 16.96
C ASP A 269 -4.66 5.18 16.97
N GLY A 270 -4.08 4.41 16.05
CA GLY A 270 -2.64 4.21 15.99
C GLY A 270 -2.11 3.44 17.21
N ALA A 271 -1.45 4.16 18.12
CA ALA A 271 -0.99 3.61 19.40
C ALA A 271 -1.85 4.06 20.58
N ASP A 272 -2.70 5.06 20.38
CA ASP A 272 -3.53 5.63 21.41
C ASP A 272 -4.87 4.88 21.45
N LEU A 273 -5.49 4.84 22.61
CA LEU A 273 -6.78 4.20 22.83
C LEU A 273 -7.80 5.24 23.24
N HIS A 274 -9.03 5.06 22.81
CA HIS A 274 -10.15 5.88 23.21
C HIS A 274 -11.21 5.02 23.88
N CYS A 275 -11.72 5.47 25.02
CA CYS A 275 -12.93 4.90 25.63
C CYS A 275 -13.90 6.01 26.01
N THR A 276 -15.15 5.64 26.23
CA THR A 276 -16.17 6.56 26.73
C THR A 276 -16.67 6.05 28.07
N VAL A 277 -16.60 6.92 29.08
CA VAL A 277 -17.05 6.62 30.44
C VAL A 277 -18.28 7.47 30.74
N GLN A 278 -19.36 6.79 31.13
CA GLN A 278 -20.60 7.45 31.50
C GLN A 278 -20.55 7.88 32.96
N VAL A 279 -20.78 9.17 33.20
CA VAL A 279 -20.78 9.76 34.55
C VAL A 279 -22.13 10.44 34.80
N PRO A 280 -22.84 10.14 35.90
CA PRO A 280 -24.09 10.82 36.22
C PRO A 280 -23.90 12.33 36.40
N MET A 281 -24.88 13.15 35.98
CA MET A 281 -24.80 14.61 36.06
C MET A 281 -24.43 15.15 37.46
N THR A 282 -24.91 14.50 38.52
CA THR A 282 -24.66 14.92 39.90
C THR A 282 -23.21 14.63 40.31
N ALA A 283 -22.67 13.48 39.89
CA ALA A 283 -21.28 13.11 40.14
C ALA A 283 -20.31 14.02 39.36
N ALA A 284 -20.63 14.35 38.10
CA ALA A 284 -19.85 15.31 37.31
C ALA A 284 -19.91 16.74 37.90
N ALA A 285 -21.07 17.16 38.43
CA ALA A 285 -21.22 18.47 39.05
C ALA A 285 -20.48 18.60 40.39
N LEU A 286 -20.50 17.54 41.21
CA LEU A 286 -19.91 17.56 42.56
C LEU A 286 -18.45 17.09 42.59
N GLY A 287 -17.98 16.45 41.53
CA GLY A 287 -16.71 15.73 41.50
C GLY A 287 -16.85 14.32 42.06
N THR A 288 -16.08 13.39 41.53
CA THR A 288 -16.11 11.99 41.93
C THR A 288 -14.81 11.28 41.55
N VAL A 289 -14.63 10.05 42.00
CA VAL A 289 -13.54 9.18 41.55
C VAL A 289 -14.18 7.97 40.88
N VAL A 290 -13.79 7.71 39.64
CA VAL A 290 -14.29 6.60 38.83
C VAL A 290 -13.15 5.64 38.55
N THR A 291 -13.34 4.36 38.86
CA THR A 291 -12.38 3.31 38.49
C THR A 291 -12.62 2.87 37.06
N ILE A 292 -11.56 2.83 36.25
CA ILE A 292 -11.59 2.44 34.84
C ILE A 292 -10.70 1.21 34.67
N GLU A 293 -11.25 0.17 34.03
CA GLU A 293 -10.48 -1.00 33.60
C GLU A 293 -9.68 -0.64 32.34
N THR A 294 -8.36 -0.52 32.45
CA THR A 294 -7.41 -0.38 31.31
C THR A 294 -6.99 -1.76 30.81
N LEU A 295 -6.12 -1.81 29.78
CA LEU A 295 -5.55 -3.07 29.31
C LEU A 295 -4.53 -3.69 30.28
N GLU A 296 -3.96 -2.89 31.18
CA GLU A 296 -2.91 -3.31 32.12
C GLU A 296 -3.44 -3.53 33.55
N GLY A 297 -4.61 -2.98 33.88
CA GLY A 297 -5.22 -3.14 35.20
C GLY A 297 -6.34 -2.12 35.45
N GLU A 298 -6.68 -1.93 36.72
CA GLU A 298 -7.63 -0.89 37.15
C GLU A 298 -6.87 0.41 37.45
N GLU A 299 -7.38 1.54 36.98
CA GLU A 299 -6.87 2.89 37.24
C GLU A 299 -7.98 3.78 37.79
N GLU A 300 -7.65 4.64 38.76
CA GLU A 300 -8.59 5.59 39.34
C GLU A 300 -8.52 6.94 38.62
N LEU A 301 -9.63 7.35 37.99
CA LEU A 301 -9.77 8.66 37.37
C LEU A 301 -10.50 9.61 38.33
N THR A 302 -9.83 10.69 38.72
CA THR A 302 -10.45 11.78 39.49
C THR A 302 -11.18 12.73 38.54
N VAL A 303 -12.50 12.78 38.65
CA VAL A 303 -13.37 13.71 37.92
C VAL A 303 -13.54 14.97 38.75
N GLU A 304 -13.13 16.11 38.19
CA GLU A 304 -13.20 17.39 38.90
C GLU A 304 -14.65 17.90 38.99
N PRO A 305 -15.01 18.63 40.06
CA PRO A 305 -16.32 19.25 40.16
C PRO A 305 -16.58 20.22 39.00
N GLY A 306 -17.76 20.12 38.39
CA GLY A 306 -18.16 20.98 37.27
C GLY A 306 -17.69 20.50 35.90
N THR A 307 -17.21 19.25 35.80
CA THR A 307 -16.79 18.63 34.55
C THR A 307 -17.92 18.62 33.52
N GLN A 308 -17.60 19.04 32.29
CA GLN A 308 -18.57 19.18 31.21
C GLN A 308 -18.67 17.91 30.35
N PRO A 309 -19.82 17.64 29.70
CA PRO A 309 -19.92 16.56 28.72
C PRO A 309 -18.90 16.73 27.59
N GLY A 310 -18.27 15.62 27.18
CA GLY A 310 -17.23 15.61 26.15
C GLY A 310 -15.86 16.09 26.63
N THR A 311 -15.67 16.33 27.93
CA THR A 311 -14.35 16.55 28.51
C THR A 311 -13.52 15.28 28.33
N GLU A 312 -12.26 15.46 27.93
CA GLU A 312 -11.29 14.39 27.70
C GLU A 312 -10.25 14.39 28.82
N TYR A 313 -10.04 13.22 29.41
CA TYR A 313 -8.93 12.96 30.33
C TYR A 313 -7.94 12.04 29.63
N VAL A 314 -6.65 12.35 29.75
CA VAL A 314 -5.58 11.55 29.14
C VAL A 314 -4.83 10.82 30.26
N LEU A 315 -4.76 9.50 30.15
CA LEU A 315 -3.95 8.65 30.99
C LEU A 315 -2.68 8.29 30.21
N ASP A 316 -1.58 8.98 30.54
CA ASP A 316 -0.30 8.86 29.84
C ASP A 316 0.26 7.43 29.94
N GLY A 317 0.68 6.86 28.82
CA GLY A 317 1.32 5.55 28.76
C GLY A 317 0.38 4.34 28.91
N GLN A 318 -0.93 4.56 29.06
CA GLN A 318 -1.95 3.50 29.19
C GLN A 318 -2.52 3.02 27.83
N GLY A 319 -1.91 3.45 26.72
CA GLY A 319 -2.23 2.99 25.37
C GLY A 319 -1.38 1.79 24.92
N LEU A 320 -1.37 1.54 23.62
CA LEU A 320 -0.64 0.41 23.04
C LEU A 320 0.86 0.72 22.85
N PRO A 321 1.72 -0.32 22.84
CA PRO A 321 3.13 -0.13 22.54
C PRO A 321 3.34 0.39 21.11
N LYS A 322 4.18 1.42 20.96
CA LYS A 322 4.50 2.02 19.65
C LYS A 322 5.49 1.14 18.90
N LEU A 323 5.01 0.38 17.92
CA LEU A 323 5.83 -0.47 17.05
C LEU A 323 6.50 0.35 15.94
N ARG A 324 7.84 0.32 15.88
CA ARG A 324 8.61 0.94 14.78
C ARG A 324 8.76 -0.02 13.60
N SER A 325 9.09 0.56 12.44
CA SER A 325 9.38 -0.19 11.20
C SER A 325 10.52 -1.22 11.32
N ASN A 326 11.43 -1.06 12.29
CA ASN A 326 12.50 -2.02 12.58
C ASN A 326 12.07 -3.16 13.51
N GLY A 327 10.78 -3.27 13.85
CA GLY A 327 10.22 -4.28 14.75
C GLY A 327 10.51 -4.05 16.23
N ARG A 328 11.09 -2.90 16.62
CA ARG A 328 11.30 -2.53 18.02
C ARG A 328 10.14 -1.69 18.54
N VAL A 329 9.80 -1.92 19.81
CA VAL A 329 8.83 -1.12 20.56
C VAL A 329 9.55 0.10 21.14
N SER A 330 8.95 1.29 21.01
CA SER A 330 9.49 2.52 21.61
C SER A 330 8.42 3.35 22.30
N GLY A 331 8.23 3.09 23.60
CA GLY A 331 7.22 3.76 24.40
C GLY A 331 5.81 3.27 24.11
N HIS A 332 4.86 3.92 24.76
CA HIS A 332 3.44 3.59 24.71
C HIS A 332 2.65 4.78 24.15
N GLY A 333 1.49 4.52 23.59
CA GLY A 333 0.45 5.52 23.40
C GLY A 333 -0.27 5.83 24.71
N ASP A 334 -1.28 6.68 24.61
CA ASP A 334 -2.04 7.17 25.75
C ASP A 334 -3.49 6.66 25.68
N LEU A 335 -4.17 6.60 26.83
CA LEU A 335 -5.59 6.29 26.90
C LEU A 335 -6.39 7.58 27.10
N HIS A 336 -7.21 7.89 26.11
CA HIS A 336 -8.10 9.04 26.05
C HIS A 336 -9.50 8.64 26.54
N VAL A 337 -9.84 9.09 27.73
CA VAL A 337 -11.13 8.86 28.37
C VAL A 337 -12.05 10.03 28.07
N HIS A 338 -13.07 9.79 27.24
CA HIS A 338 -14.12 10.75 26.96
C HIS A 338 -15.24 10.61 27.98
N LEU A 339 -15.56 11.68 28.69
CA LEU A 339 -16.65 11.67 29.66
C LEU A 339 -17.99 12.01 28.99
N ASP A 340 -18.92 11.06 29.06
CA ASP A 340 -20.31 11.25 28.67
C ASP A 340 -21.15 11.50 29.92
N VAL A 341 -21.59 12.75 30.11
CA VAL A 341 -22.37 13.12 31.29
C VAL A 341 -23.84 12.79 31.06
N VAL A 342 -24.33 11.79 31.79
CA VAL A 342 -25.68 11.27 31.64
C VAL A 342 -26.65 12.02 32.55
N VAL A 343 -27.66 12.65 31.94
CA VAL A 343 -28.79 13.28 32.62
C VAL A 343 -29.87 12.21 32.89
N PRO A 344 -30.39 12.08 34.13
CA PRO A 344 -31.41 11.08 34.45
C PRO A 344 -32.70 11.33 33.66
N THR A 345 -33.24 10.27 33.07
CA THR A 345 -34.46 10.34 32.23
C THR A 345 -35.75 10.04 33.00
N LYS A 346 -35.64 9.37 34.15
CA LYS A 346 -36.76 9.01 35.02
C LYS A 346 -36.46 9.50 36.42
N LEU A 347 -37.34 10.37 36.93
CA LEU A 347 -37.22 10.97 38.25
C LEU A 347 -38.49 10.64 39.04
N ASP A 348 -38.32 10.26 40.31
CA ASP A 348 -39.43 10.26 41.25
C ASP A 348 -39.79 11.69 41.70
N GLU A 349 -40.90 11.83 42.43
CA GLU A 349 -41.40 13.14 42.87
C GLU A 349 -40.39 13.89 43.73
N HIS A 350 -39.69 13.17 44.62
CA HIS A 350 -38.68 13.74 45.52
C HIS A 350 -37.45 14.22 44.76
N GLN A 351 -36.92 13.43 43.83
CA GLN A 351 -35.79 13.77 42.97
C GLN A 351 -36.11 14.97 42.07
N ALA A 352 -37.32 15.01 41.50
CA ALA A 352 -37.77 16.13 40.70
C ALA A 352 -37.85 17.43 41.52
N ASP A 353 -38.35 17.36 42.76
CA ASP A 353 -38.39 18.51 43.67
C ASP A 353 -36.99 19.04 44.00
N LEU A 354 -36.01 18.15 44.24
CA LEU A 354 -34.63 18.55 44.48
C LEU A 354 -34.01 19.29 43.27
N LEU A 355 -34.26 18.80 42.06
CA LEU A 355 -33.78 19.45 40.84
C LEU A 355 -34.48 20.80 40.59
N ARG A 356 -35.78 20.95 40.92
CA ARG A 356 -36.47 22.24 40.86
C ARG A 356 -35.88 23.24 41.85
N GLN A 357 -35.61 22.83 43.08
CA GLN A 357 -34.96 23.69 44.08
C GLN A 357 -33.56 24.13 43.62
N LEU A 358 -32.79 23.22 43.03
CA LEU A 358 -31.49 23.55 42.45
C LEU A 358 -31.63 24.58 41.32
N ALA A 359 -32.56 24.37 40.38
CA ALA A 359 -32.81 25.30 39.28
C ALA A 359 -33.23 26.70 39.79
N SER A 360 -34.10 26.75 40.80
CA SER A 360 -34.53 28.01 41.43
C SER A 360 -33.36 28.76 42.07
N SER A 361 -32.49 28.05 42.81
CA SER A 361 -31.32 28.65 43.45
C SER A 361 -30.30 29.23 42.47
N ARG A 362 -30.26 28.69 41.25
CA ARG A 362 -29.34 29.09 40.18
C ARG A 362 -29.97 30.07 39.18
N GLY A 363 -31.28 30.34 39.29
CA GLY A 363 -32.03 31.15 38.33
C GLY A 363 -32.18 30.49 36.96
N GLU A 364 -32.19 29.16 36.90
CA GLU A 364 -32.19 28.36 35.66
C GLU A 364 -33.59 27.85 35.25
N GLU A 365 -34.67 28.36 35.87
CA GLU A 365 -36.05 27.93 35.59
C GLU A 365 -36.52 28.32 34.17
N GLN A 366 -35.94 29.37 33.60
CA GLN A 366 -36.24 29.87 32.25
C GLN A 366 -34.93 30.13 31.49
N PRO A 367 -34.28 29.09 30.94
CA PRO A 367 -33.03 29.28 30.22
C PRO A 367 -33.25 30.06 28.92
N GLU A 368 -32.47 31.13 28.70
CA GLU A 368 -32.44 31.83 27.41
C GLU A 368 -31.56 31.04 26.41
N PRO A 369 -32.13 30.43 25.36
CA PRO A 369 -31.35 29.62 24.43
C PRO A 369 -30.44 30.52 23.58
N THR A 370 -29.14 30.29 23.66
CA THR A 370 -28.19 30.93 22.73
C THR A 370 -28.08 30.07 21.47
N VAL A 371 -28.69 30.52 20.37
CA VAL A 371 -28.61 29.83 19.07
C VAL A 371 -27.41 30.39 18.30
N SER A 372 -26.35 29.60 18.18
CA SER A 372 -25.21 29.91 17.32
C SER A 372 -25.38 29.27 15.94
N ALA A 373 -24.98 29.98 14.88
CA ALA A 373 -24.99 29.42 13.54
C ALA A 373 -24.00 28.24 13.47
N SER A 374 -24.43 27.12 12.88
CA SER A 374 -23.55 25.99 12.54
C SER A 374 -22.63 26.45 11.40
N GLY A 375 -21.61 27.24 11.73
CA GLY A 375 -20.68 27.80 10.78
C GLY A 375 -19.76 26.72 10.23
N ASN A 376 -19.61 26.70 8.91
CA ASN A 376 -18.64 25.94 8.11
C ASN A 376 -17.16 26.29 8.42
N GLY A 377 -16.82 26.61 9.66
CA GLY A 377 -15.49 27.01 10.11
C GLY A 377 -14.94 26.04 11.13
N HIS A 378 -14.18 25.05 10.68
CA HIS A 378 -13.05 24.38 11.36
C HIS A 378 -13.05 24.33 12.91
N ARG A 379 -14.17 23.97 13.54
CA ARG A 379 -14.23 23.45 14.90
C ARG A 379 -15.28 22.34 14.90
N GLY A 380 -14.80 21.12 15.12
CA GLY A 380 -15.56 19.89 15.01
C GLY A 380 -16.87 19.96 15.77
N GLY A 381 -17.98 19.96 15.04
CA GLY A 381 -19.29 19.68 15.60
C GLY A 381 -19.31 18.23 16.09
N ILE A 382 -20.02 18.00 17.19
CA ILE A 382 -20.20 16.71 17.87
C ILE A 382 -20.63 15.59 16.89
N PHE A 383 -21.30 15.93 15.79
CA PHE A 383 -21.75 14.98 14.75
C PHE A 383 -20.79 14.76 13.56
N SER A 384 -19.66 15.47 13.48
CA SER A 384 -18.66 15.22 12.42
C SER A 384 -17.67 14.10 12.77
N ARG A 385 -17.54 13.73 14.05
CA ARG A 385 -16.58 12.69 14.50
C ARG A 385 -17.12 11.26 14.38
N PHE A 386 -18.44 11.07 14.31
CA PHE A 386 -19.04 9.72 14.21
C PHE A 386 -19.37 9.26 12.78
N ARG A 387 -19.18 10.09 11.75
CA ARG A 387 -19.51 9.70 10.35
C ARG A 387 -18.40 8.91 9.63
N GLY A 388 -17.29 8.60 10.31
CA GLY A 388 -16.21 7.77 9.77
C GLY A 388 -16.35 6.26 10.04
N PHE A 389 -17.25 5.85 10.94
CA PHE A 389 -17.30 4.47 11.48
C PHE A 389 -18.43 3.60 10.90
N GLY A 390 -18.85 3.85 9.65
CA GLY A 390 -19.93 3.07 9.05
C GLY A 390 -19.98 3.18 7.55
N HIS A 391 -18.95 2.67 6.87
CA HIS A 391 -19.03 1.99 5.58
C HIS A 391 -17.61 1.67 5.07
N ARG A 392 -17.12 0.48 5.38
CA ARG A 392 -16.65 -0.50 4.40
C ARG A 392 -16.49 -1.85 5.04
#